data_AF-A0A7J4SR76-F1
#
_entry.id   AF-A0A7J4SR76-F1
#
_cell.length_a   1.000
_cell.length_b   1.000
_cell.length_c   1.000
_cell.angle_alpha   90.00
_cell.angle_beta   90.00
_cell.angle_gamma   90.00
#
_symmetry.space_group_name_H-M   'P 1'
#
loop_
_entity.id
_entity.type
_entity.pdbx_description
1 polymer ?
#
loop_
_entity_poly.entity_id
_entity_poly.type
_entity_poly.pdbx_seq_one_letter_code
_entity_poly.pdbx_strand_id
1 'polypeptide(L)' 'MGHDRWDSAVVYQIYWRSFMDANQDGIGDIAGLRSRIDHIHQLDIDAIWLNPTYP' A
#
# COMPACT_ATOMS: atom_id res chain seq x y z
N MET A 1 15.49 8.64 -8.83
CA MET A 1 16.37 9.27 -7.81
C MET A 1 15.44 9.55 -6.65
N GLY A 2 15.57 8.81 -5.55
CA GLY A 2 14.61 8.87 -4.44
C GLY A 2 14.57 10.26 -3.82
N HIS A 3 13.37 10.73 -3.52
CA HIS A 3 13.17 11.98 -2.81
C HIS A 3 13.34 11.71 -1.31
N ASP A 4 14.60 11.70 -0.82
CA ASP A 4 14.99 11.41 0.58
C ASP A 4 14.44 12.42 1.62
N ARG A 5 13.58 13.32 1.19
CA ARG A 5 13.05 14.44 1.96
C ARG A 5 11.52 14.47 1.85
N TRP A 6 10.86 14.59 2.99
CA TRP A 6 9.40 14.53 3.13
C TRP A 6 8.65 15.59 2.32
N ASP A 7 9.28 16.72 2.01
CA ASP A 7 8.71 17.80 1.20
C ASP A 7 8.61 17.46 -0.29
N SER A 8 9.34 16.44 -0.74
CA SER A 8 9.36 15.96 -2.12
C SER A 8 8.77 14.55 -2.29
N ALA A 9 8.44 13.87 -1.20
CA ALA A 9 8.00 12.48 -1.22
C ALA A 9 6.63 12.29 -1.91
N VAL A 10 6.54 11.30 -2.79
CA VAL A 10 5.30 10.84 -3.41
C VAL A 10 4.71 9.72 -2.56
N VAL A 11 3.52 9.99 -1.99
CA VAL A 11 2.84 9.05 -1.09
C VAL A 11 1.61 8.46 -1.78
N TYR A 12 1.48 7.13 -1.72
CA TYR A 12 0.31 6.42 -2.20
C TYR A 12 -0.56 5.95 -1.03
N GLN A 13 -1.78 6.46 -0.95
CA GLN A 13 -2.72 6.05 0.10
C GLN A 13 -3.51 4.81 -0.32
N ILE A 14 -3.52 3.77 0.52
CA ILE A 14 -4.18 2.50 0.24
C ILE A 14 -5.23 2.16 1.29
N TYR A 15 -6.47 1.97 0.80
CA TYR A 15 -7.55 1.32 1.53
C TYR A 15 -7.42 -0.20 1.52
N TRP A 16 -6.60 -0.71 2.45
CA TRP A 16 -6.18 -2.11 2.50
C TRP A 16 -7.34 -3.11 2.51
N ARG A 17 -8.43 -2.81 3.21
CA ARG A 17 -9.66 -3.64 3.27
C ARG A 17 -10.43 -3.74 1.95
N SER A 18 -10.11 -2.95 0.94
CA SER A 18 -10.70 -3.06 -0.40
C SER A 18 -9.65 -3.18 -1.50
N PHE A 19 -8.40 -3.44 -1.14
CA PHE A 19 -7.30 -3.45 -2.08
C PHE A 19 -7.09 -4.83 -2.71
N MET A 20 -6.90 -5.86 -1.89
CA MET A 20 -6.73 -7.23 -2.37
C MET A 20 -7.08 -8.21 -1.24
N ASP A 21 -8.02 -9.11 -1.51
CA ASP A 21 -8.43 -10.20 -0.63
C ASP A 21 -7.69 -11.48 -1.06
N ALA A 22 -6.87 -12.04 -0.18
CA ALA A 22 -6.09 -13.24 -0.41
C ALA A 22 -6.68 -14.49 0.26
N ASN A 23 -7.51 -14.33 1.29
CA ASN A 23 -8.13 -15.45 2.02
C ASN A 23 -9.57 -15.75 1.55
N GLN A 24 -10.11 -14.95 0.63
CA GLN A 24 -11.43 -15.06 0.02
C GLN A 24 -12.60 -14.79 0.99
N ASP A 25 -12.40 -13.96 2.01
CA ASP A 25 -13.46 -13.59 2.96
C ASP A 25 -14.30 -12.37 2.53
N GLY A 26 -13.93 -11.73 1.41
CA GLY A 26 -14.57 -10.53 0.86
C GLY A 26 -13.97 -9.21 1.35
N ILE A 27 -12.95 -9.26 2.22
CA ILE A 27 -12.26 -8.09 2.78
C ILE A 27 -10.77 -8.20 2.44
N GLY A 28 -10.20 -7.09 1.98
CA GLY A 28 -8.78 -7.03 1.69
C GLY A 28 -7.92 -7.22 2.95
N ASP A 29 -6.79 -7.90 2.78
CA ASP A 29 -5.92 -8.31 3.88
C ASP A 29 -4.44 -7.95 3.61
N ILE A 30 -3.62 -8.05 4.66
CA ILE A 30 -2.20 -7.69 4.57
C ILE A 30 -1.42 -8.64 3.66
N ALA A 31 -1.82 -9.91 3.54
CA ALA A 31 -1.18 -10.85 2.62
C ALA A 31 -1.49 -10.46 1.16
N GLY A 32 -2.74 -10.07 0.87
CA GLY A 32 -3.18 -9.49 -0.39
C GLY A 32 -2.40 -8.23 -0.74
N LEU A 33 -2.27 -7.28 0.20
CA LEU A 33 -1.46 -6.09 0.03
C LEU A 33 0.00 -6.43 -0.33
N ARG A 34 0.63 -7.33 0.44
CA ARG A 34 2.02 -7.74 0.25
C ARG A 34 2.25 -8.36 -1.13
N SER A 35 1.29 -9.14 -1.64
CA SER A 35 1.37 -9.75 -2.98
C SER A 35 1.42 -8.74 -4.14
N ARG A 36 1.06 -7.48 -3.89
CA ARG A 36 1.05 -6.39 -4.88
C ARG A 36 2.14 -5.35 -4.66
N ILE A 37 3.04 -5.55 -3.69
CA ILE A 37 4.13 -4.61 -3.41
C ILE A 37 4.97 -4.33 -4.67
N ASP A 38 5.24 -5.35 -5.48
CA ASP A 38 6.01 -5.16 -6.73
C ASP A 38 5.31 -4.20 -7.71
N HIS A 39 3.98 -4.28 -7.80
CA HIS A 39 3.20 -3.34 -8.62
C HIS A 39 3.29 -1.92 -8.06
N ILE A 40 3.17 -1.77 -6.74
CA ILE A 40 3.25 -0.47 -6.08
C ILE A 40 4.66 0.13 -6.26
N HIS A 41 5.71 -0.68 -6.17
CA HIS A 41 7.09 -0.25 -6.37
C HIS A 41 7.35 0.21 -7.82
N GLN A 42 6.69 -0.39 -8.82
CA GLN A 42 6.79 0.06 -10.21
C GLN A 42 6.22 1.46 -10.46
N LEU A 43 5.41 2.00 -9.54
CA LEU A 43 4.86 3.35 -9.63
C LEU A 43 5.86 4.44 -9.18
N ASP A 44 7.07 4.06 -8.75
CA ASP A 44 8.13 4.98 -8.28
C ASP A 44 7.66 5.89 -7.12
N ILE A 45 6.95 5.29 -6.16
CA ILE A 45 6.48 5.98 -4.94
C ILE A 45 7.51 5.85 -3.81
N ASP A 46 7.56 6.85 -2.92
CA ASP A 46 8.48 6.85 -1.77
C ASP A 46 7.87 6.20 -0.53
N ALA A 47 6.54 6.29 -0.35
CA ALA A 47 5.86 5.74 0.83
C ALA A 47 4.41 5.32 0.59
N ILE A 48 3.95 4.36 1.39
CA ILE A 48 2.55 3.92 1.44
C ILE A 48 1.90 4.48 2.71
N TRP A 49 0.76 5.15 2.55
CA TRP A 49 -0.10 5.52 3.67
C TRP A 49 -1.28 4.56 3.78
N LEU A 50 -1.32 3.78 4.86
CA LEU A 50 -2.44 2.90 5.17
C LEU A 50 -3.46 3.62 6.06
N ASN A 51 -4.74 3.54 5.71
CA ASN A 51 -5.84 3.85 6.65
C ASN A 51 -5.82 2.91 7.86
N PRO A 52 -6.54 3.27 8.95
CA PRO A 52 -6.50 2.56 10.21
C PRO A 52 -6.48 1.04 10.11
N THR A 53 -5.47 0.45 10.73
CA THR A 53 -5.25 -1.00 10.84
C THR A 53 -5.52 -1.51 12.26
N TYR A 54 -6.05 -0.66 13.14
CA TYR A 54 -6.38 -1.02 14.51
C TYR A 54 -7.56 -2.01 14.55
N PRO A 55 -7.65 -2.85 15.60
CA PRO A 55 -8.75 -3.79 15.80
C PRO A 55 -10.13 -3.12 15.74
#